data_AF-A0A3D1PQ39-F1
#
_entry.id   AF-A0A3D1PQ39-F1
#
_cell.length_a   1.000
_cell.length_b   1.000
_cell.length_c   1.000
_cell.angle_alpha   90.00
_cell.angle_beta   90.00
_cell.angle_gamma   90.00
#
_symmetry.space_group_name_H-M   'P 1'
#
loop_
_entity.id
_entity.type
_entity.pdbx_description
1 polymer ?
#
loop_
_entity_poly.entity_id
_entity_poly.type
_entity_poly.pdbx_seq_one_letter_code
_entity_poly.pdbx_strand_id
1 'polypeptide(L)' 'TVDYIHGAAAARAMAADPAKPATALLMPDFAKADLFKGVVLGGVLPRKTFSMGHAEEKRYYNECRSLTMPD' A
#
# COMPACT_ATOMS: atom_id res chain seq x y z
N THR A 1 6.51 -2.92 16.94
CA THR A 1 5.65 -2.16 16.01
C THR A 1 5.52 -2.92 14.72
N VAL A 2 4.42 -2.77 13.99
CA VAL A 2 4.19 -3.43 12.69
C VAL A 2 3.94 -2.37 11.64
N ASP A 3 4.75 -2.34 10.60
CA ASP A 3 4.66 -1.38 9.50
C ASP A 3 4.27 -2.05 8.18
N TYR A 4 3.50 -1.33 7.36
CA TYR A 4 3.09 -1.77 6.03
C TYR A 4 3.90 -1.06 4.96
N ILE A 5 4.80 -1.81 4.32
CA ILE A 5 5.80 -1.27 3.41
C ILE A 5 5.39 -1.56 1.97
N HIS A 6 5.38 -0.52 1.14
CA HIS A 6 5.07 -0.66 -0.27
C HIS A 6 6.31 -1.12 -1.05
N GLY A 7 6.19 -2.25 -1.74
CA GLY A 7 7.24 -2.79 -2.61
C GLY A 7 8.25 -3.69 -1.91
N ALA A 8 8.58 -4.80 -2.56
CA ALA A 8 9.48 -5.82 -2.01
C ALA A 8 10.93 -5.32 -1.83
N ALA A 9 11.40 -4.40 -2.67
CA ALA A 9 12.76 -3.87 -2.59
C ALA A 9 12.99 -3.09 -1.29
N ALA A 10 12.08 -2.18 -0.95
CA ALA A 10 12.15 -1.40 0.29
C ALA A 10 12.06 -2.29 1.54
N ALA A 11 11.15 -3.28 1.54
CA ALA A 11 11.01 -4.23 2.64
C ALA A 11 12.29 -5.05 2.87
N ARG A 12 12.92 -5.55 1.79
CA ARG A 12 14.20 -6.27 1.88
C ARG A 12 15.33 -5.38 2.38
N ALA A 13 15.44 -4.15 1.88
CA ALA A 13 16.48 -3.21 2.29
C ALA A 13 16.39 -2.92 3.80
N MET A 14 15.19 -2.72 4.35
CA MET A 14 15.02 -2.49 5.78
C MET A 14 15.30 -3.73 6.63
N ALA A 15 14.85 -4.91 6.21
CA ALA A 15 15.14 -6.15 6.95
C ALA A 15 16.64 -6.52 6.92
N ALA A 16 17.38 -6.02 5.92
CA ALA A 16 18.83 -6.22 5.80
C ALA A 16 19.67 -5.21 6.59
N ASP A 17 19.06 -4.15 7.16
CA ASP A 17 19.79 -3.13 7.92
C ASP A 17 20.21 -3.66 9.30
N PRO A 18 21.52 -3.89 9.55
CA PRO A 18 21.98 -4.42 10.82
C PRO A 18 21.81 -3.43 11.98
N ALA A 19 21.70 -2.13 11.70
CA ALA A 19 21.47 -1.12 12.72
C ALA A 19 20.03 -1.12 13.25
N LYS A 20 19.09 -1.73 12.51
CA LYS A 20 17.67 -1.79 12.85
C LYS A 20 17.11 -3.19 12.62
N PRO A 21 17.34 -4.12 13.57
CA PRO A 21 16.87 -5.50 13.44
C PRO A 21 15.36 -5.56 13.17
N ALA A 22 15.00 -6.10 12.01
CA ALA A 22 13.62 -6.24 11.56
C ALA A 22 13.45 -7.51 10.71
N THR A 23 12.21 -7.97 10.59
CA THR A 23 11.85 -9.08 9.71
C THR A 23 10.80 -8.62 8.70
N ALA A 24 11.07 -8.82 7.42
CA ALA A 24 10.11 -8.54 6.36
C ALA A 24 9.33 -9.80 5.98
N LEU A 25 8.00 -9.69 5.93
CA LEU A 25 7.10 -10.71 5.38
C LEU A 25 6.64 -10.25 3.99
N LEU A 26 7.05 -10.99 2.95
CA LEU A 26 6.62 -10.72 1.58
C LEU A 26 5.43 -11.61 1.23
N MET A 27 4.30 -11.00 0.92
CA MET A 27 3.11 -11.69 0.42
C MET A 27 3.05 -11.58 -1.10
N PRO A 28 2.46 -12.56 -1.81
CA PRO A 28 2.23 -12.46 -3.24
C PRO A 28 1.34 -11.26 -3.57
N ASP A 29 1.50 -10.73 -4.78
CA ASP A 29 0.65 -9.65 -5.26
C ASP A 29 -0.80 -10.09 -5.33
N PHE A 30 -1.68 -9.24 -4.84
CA PHE A 30 -3.12 -9.46 -4.89
C PHE A 30 -3.70 -8.75 -6.12
N ALA A 31 -4.28 -9.52 -7.04
CA ALA A 31 -4.86 -8.96 -8.25
C ALA A 31 -6.07 -8.06 -7.90
N LYS A 32 -6.09 -6.83 -8.44
CA LYS A 32 -7.17 -5.87 -8.16
C LYS A 32 -8.56 -6.43 -8.54
N ALA A 33 -8.63 -7.20 -9.62
CA ALA A 33 -9.87 -7.82 -10.08
C ALA A 33 -10.43 -8.85 -9.08
N ASP A 34 -9.58 -9.43 -8.23
CA ASP A 34 -9.98 -10.43 -7.23
C ASP A 34 -10.46 -9.82 -5.92
N LEU A 35 -10.50 -8.49 -5.79
CA LEU A 35 -10.93 -7.81 -4.57
C LEU A 35 -12.27 -8.32 -4.04
N PHE A 36 -13.31 -8.29 -4.87
CA PHE A 36 -14.64 -8.71 -4.44
C PHE A 36 -14.70 -10.21 -4.16
N LYS A 37 -14.01 -11.02 -4.96
CA LYS A 37 -13.92 -12.46 -4.73
C LYS A 37 -13.26 -12.77 -3.38
N GLY A 38 -12.16 -12.07 -3.07
CA GLY A 38 -11.47 -12.19 -1.79
C GLY A 38 -12.38 -11.81 -0.61
N VAL A 39 -13.19 -10.76 -0.76
CA VAL A 39 -14.13 -10.35 0.29
C VAL A 39 -15.27 -11.36 0.47
N VAL A 40 -15.85 -11.85 -0.62
CA VAL A 40 -16.95 -12.82 -0.57
C VAL A 40 -16.51 -14.15 0.05
N LEU A 41 -15.31 -14.62 -0.28
CA LEU A 41 -14.81 -15.92 0.21
C LEU A 41 -14.14 -15.83 1.59
N GLY A 42 -13.48 -14.72 1.90
CA GLY A 42 -12.61 -14.60 3.08
C GLY A 42 -12.99 -13.49 4.07
N GLY A 43 -14.05 -12.71 3.79
CA GLY A 43 -14.45 -11.59 4.63
C GLY A 43 -13.53 -10.37 4.48
N VAL A 44 -13.16 -9.74 5.60
CA VAL A 44 -12.36 -8.51 5.55
C VAL A 44 -10.91 -8.83 5.18
N LEU A 45 -10.39 -8.19 4.12
CA LEU A 45 -8.98 -8.31 3.75
C LEU A 45 -8.06 -7.59 4.75
N PRO A 46 -6.82 -8.06 4.96
CA PRO A 46 -5.83 -7.34 5.75
C PRO A 46 -5.67 -5.87 5.34
N ARG A 47 -5.27 -5.04 6.31
CA ARG A 47 -4.93 -3.65 5.99
C ARG A 47 -3.80 -3.65 4.98
N LYS A 48 -3.91 -2.80 3.95
CA LYS A 48 -2.91 -2.61 2.89
C LYS A 48 -2.69 -3.85 1.99
N THR A 49 -3.68 -4.75 1.85
CA THR A 49 -3.62 -5.89 0.89
C THR A 49 -3.37 -5.45 -0.55
N PHE A 50 -3.91 -4.31 -0.97
CA PHE A 50 -3.62 -3.74 -2.28
C PHE A 50 -3.54 -2.21 -2.18
N SER A 51 -2.73 -1.60 -3.05
CA SER A 51 -2.72 -0.15 -3.24
C SER A 51 -3.58 0.19 -4.44
N MET A 52 -4.56 1.06 -4.24
CA MET A 52 -5.39 1.61 -5.31
C MET A 52 -4.75 2.92 -5.81
N GLY A 53 -4.64 3.07 -7.13
CA GLY A 53 -4.08 4.26 -7.79
C GLY A 53 -2.55 4.35 -7.80
N HIS A 54 -2.03 5.01 -8.84
CA HIS A 54 -0.61 5.36 -8.96
C HIS A 54 -0.26 6.52 -8.02
N ALA A 55 1.04 6.68 -7.72
CA ALA A 55 1.49 7.73 -6.80
C ALA A 55 1.16 9.13 -7.35
N GLU A 56 1.32 9.35 -8.66
CA GLU A 56 0.98 10.60 -9.33
C GLU A 56 -0.52 10.94 -9.21
N GLU A 57 -1.40 9.96 -9.36
CA GLU A 57 -2.85 10.16 -9.26
C GLU A 57 -3.25 10.62 -7.85
N LYS A 58 -2.63 10.04 -6.82
CA LYS A 58 -2.86 10.45 -5.42
C LYS A 58 -2.36 11.85 -5.15
N ARG A 59 -1.22 12.22 -5.75
CA ARG A 59 -0.68 13.58 -5.67
C ARG A 59 -1.66 14.57 -6.30
N TYR A 60 -2.13 14.32 -7.52
CA TYR A 60 -3.11 15.18 -8.18
C TYR A 60 -4.41 15.32 -7.38
N TYR A 61 -4.92 14.22 -6.78
CA TYR A 61 -6.09 14.29 -5.91
C TYR A 61 -5.87 15.26 -4.73
N ASN A 62 -4.71 15.19 -4.06
CA ASN A 62 -4.38 16.08 -2.94
C ASN A 62 -4.15 17.53 -3.39
N GLU A 63 -3.50 17.75 -4.54
CA GLU A 63 -3.29 19.08 -5.12
C GLU A 63 -4.64 19.72 -5.50
N CYS A 64 -5.53 18.98 -6.18
CA CYS A 64 -6.85 19.47 -6.54
C CYS A 64 -7.72 19.83 -5.32
N ARG A 65 -7.57 19.13 -4.20
CA ARG A 65 -8.26 19.49 -2.94
C ARG A 65 -7.85 20.84 -2.38
N SER A 66 -6.70 21.38 -2.78
CA SER A 66 -6.22 22.69 -2.37
C SER A 66 -6.71 23.83 -3.28
N LEU A 67 -7.37 23.50 -4.40
CA LEU A 67 -7.95 24.50 -5.30
C LEU A 67 -9.20 25.09 -4.67
N THR A 68 -9.19 26.39 -4.44
CA THR A 68 -10.39 27.18 -4.16
C THR A 68 -10.91 27.78 -5.46
N MET A 69 -12.24 27.90 -5.59
CA MET A 69 -12.79 28.65 -6.73
C MET A 69 -12.39 30.12 -6.59
N PRO A 70 -12.04 30.81 -7.69
CA PRO A 70 -11.96 32.26 -7.67
C PRO A 70 -13.35 32.84 -7.45
N ASP A 71 -13.41 33.95 -6.69
CA ASP A 71 -14.64 34.72 -6.46
C ASP A 71 -15.29 35.20 -7.76
#